data_AF-A0A8T3RFA8-F1
#
_entry.id   AF-A0A8T3RFA8-F1
#
_cell.length_a   1.000
_cell.length_b   1.000
_cell.length_c   1.000
_cell.angle_alpha   90.00
_cell.angle_beta   90.00
_cell.angle_gamma   90.00
#
_symmetry.space_group_name_H-M   'P 1'
#
loop_
_entity.id
_entity.type
_entity.pdbx_description
1 polymer ?
#
loop_
_entity_poly.entity_id
_entity_poly.type
_entity_poly.pdbx_seq_one_letter_code
_entity_poly.pdbx_strand_id
1 'polypeptide(L)' 'MLDEPRYSKVAREAKRRRVSVASVIRGAIDGMPASDERRREAVADILAAEPMDLPSDPTDLRRELDEAFESTR' A
#
# COMPACT_ATOMS: atom_id res chain seq x y z
N MET A 1 -19.33 -4.19 -15.34
CA MET A 1 -20.64 -4.23 -14.65
C MET A 1 -20.44 -4.98 -13.35
N LEU A 2 -20.88 -4.44 -12.20
CA LEU A 2 -20.81 -5.18 -10.94
C LEU A 2 -21.82 -6.32 -11.02
N ASP A 3 -21.42 -7.51 -10.59
CA ASP A 3 -22.34 -8.61 -10.35
C ASP A 3 -23.22 -8.31 -9.12
N GLU A 4 -24.41 -8.92 -9.10
CA GLU A 4 -25.44 -8.74 -8.07
C GLU A 4 -24.89 -8.77 -6.62
N PRO A 5 -23.97 -9.69 -6.25
CA PRO A 5 -23.41 -9.73 -4.90
C PRO A 5 -22.54 -8.51 -4.57
N ARG A 6 -21.73 -8.03 -5.52
CA ARG A 6 -20.89 -6.84 -5.30
C ARG A 6 -21.74 -5.58 -5.26
N TYR A 7 -22.76 -5.46 -6.11
CA TYR A 7 -23.69 -4.32 -6.07
C TYR A 7 -24.42 -4.26 -4.72
N SER A 8 -24.94 -5.38 -4.22
CA SER A 8 -25.62 -5.46 -2.93
C SER A 8 -24.74 -4.97 -1.76
N LYS A 9 -23.45 -5.35 -1.77
CA LYS A 9 -22.48 -4.88 -0.75
C LYS A 9 -22.30 -3.36 -0.80
N VAL A 10 -22.16 -2.78 -2.00
CA VAL A 10 -22.01 -1.33 -2.19
C VAL A 10 -23.30 -0.59 -1.83
N ALA A 11 -24.47 -1.12 -2.19
CA ALA A 11 -25.76 -0.54 -1.84
C ALA A 11 -25.99 -0.50 -0.32
N ARG A 12 -25.61 -1.55 0.40
CA ARG A 12 -25.65 -1.58 1.87
C ARG A 12 -24.72 -0.54 2.49
N GLU A 13 -23.54 -0.37 1.92
CA GLU A 13 -22.57 0.65 2.33
C GLU A 13 -23.11 2.06 2.12
N ALA A 14 -23.68 2.34 0.94
CA ALA A 14 -24.29 3.61 0.58
C ALA A 14 -25.44 3.97 1.53
N LYS A 15 -26.32 3.00 1.81
CA LYS A 15 -27.42 3.15 2.79
C LYS A 15 -26.89 3.48 4.18
N ARG A 16 -25.85 2.78 4.65
CA ARG A 16 -25.25 3.03 5.97
C ARG A 16 -24.67 4.45 6.08
N ARG A 17 -24.01 4.92 5.01
CA ARG A 17 -23.39 6.25 4.94
C ARG A 17 -24.36 7.37 4.55
N ARG A 18 -25.61 7.05 4.19
CA ARG A 18 -26.62 7.99 3.64
C ARG A 18 -26.14 8.78 2.42
N VAL A 19 -25.41 8.12 1.54
CA VAL A 19 -24.93 8.70 0.27
C VAL A 19 -25.38 7.85 -0.91
N SER A 20 -25.21 8.36 -2.12
CA SER A 20 -25.50 7.58 -3.33
C SER A 20 -24.50 6.43 -3.51
N VAL A 21 -24.92 5.36 -4.18
CA VAL A 21 -24.02 4.26 -4.61
C VAL A 21 -22.87 4.80 -5.45
N ALA A 22 -23.14 5.77 -6.34
CA ALA A 22 -22.13 6.43 -7.16
C ALA A 22 -21.06 7.16 -6.31
N SER A 23 -21.45 7.81 -5.21
CA SER A 23 -20.51 8.46 -4.29
C SER A 23 -19.60 7.45 -3.58
N VAL A 24 -20.11 6.27 -3.23
CA VAL A 24 -19.29 5.19 -2.65
C VAL A 24 -18.29 4.66 -3.68
N ILE A 25 -18.75 4.42 -4.92
CA ILE A 25 -17.87 3.94 -6.01
C ILE A 25 -16.80 4.98 -6.32
N ARG A 26 -17.17 6.25 -6.47
CA ARG A 26 -16.21 7.33 -6.75
C ARG A 26 -15.22 7.52 -5.62
N GLY A 27 -15.66 7.56 -4.36
CA GLY A 27 -14.74 7.61 -3.22
C GLY A 27 -13.81 6.40 -3.11
N ALA A 28 -14.27 5.22 -3.53
CA ALA A 28 -13.40 4.05 -3.63
C ALA A 28 -12.37 4.19 -4.76
N ILE A 29 -12.76 4.70 -5.93
CA ILE A 29 -11.86 4.96 -7.07
C ILE A 29 -10.85 6.06 -6.72
N ASP A 30 -11.29 7.17 -6.12
CA ASP A 30 -10.42 8.28 -5.72
C ASP A 30 -9.46 7.88 -4.60
N GLY A 31 -9.85 6.91 -3.77
CA GLY A 31 -9.02 6.28 -2.75
C GLY A 31 -8.22 5.08 -3.25
N MET A 32 -8.42 4.62 -4.50
CA MET A 32 -7.55 3.62 -5.10
C MET A 32 -6.19 4.27 -5.25
N PRO A 33 -5.17 3.73 -4.59
CA PRO A 33 -3.91 4.39 -4.62
C PRO A 33 -3.33 4.24 -6.04
N ALA A 34 -2.79 5.34 -6.59
CA ALA A 34 -1.86 5.29 -7.72
C ALA A 34 -0.61 4.41 -7.42
N SER A 35 -0.54 3.85 -6.21
CA SER A 35 0.51 3.00 -5.68
C SER A 35 0.60 1.64 -6.33
N ASP A 36 -0.34 1.20 -7.18
CA ASP A 36 -0.10 -0.06 -7.89
C ASP A 36 1.11 0.04 -8.82
N GLU A 37 1.33 1.23 -9.39
CA GLU A 37 2.54 1.52 -10.18
C GLU A 37 3.74 1.74 -9.26
N ARG A 38 3.65 2.64 -8.27
CA ARG A 38 4.77 2.88 -7.32
C ARG A 38 5.18 1.63 -6.53
N ARG A 39 4.24 0.75 -6.20
CA ARG A 39 4.54 -0.55 -5.56
C ARG A 39 5.23 -1.48 -6.56
N ARG A 40 4.79 -1.51 -7.82
CA ARG A 40 5.45 -2.31 -8.86
C ARG A 40 6.86 -1.81 -9.13
N GLU A 41 7.06 -0.51 -9.24
CA GLU A 41 8.38 0.13 -9.37
C GLU A 41 9.27 -0.19 -8.18
N ALA A 42 8.80 0.05 -6.94
CA ALA A 42 9.60 -0.27 -5.74
C ALA A 42 9.97 -1.76 -5.63
N VAL A 43 9.07 -2.67 -6.05
CA VAL A 43 9.39 -4.10 -6.10
C VAL A 43 10.42 -4.40 -7.18
N ALA A 44 10.31 -3.80 -8.36
CA ALA A 44 11.29 -3.97 -9.43
C ALA A 44 12.68 -3.48 -9.00
N ASP A 45 12.75 -2.34 -8.32
CA ASP A 45 14.00 -1.79 -7.80
C ASP A 45 14.66 -2.72 -6.77
N ILE A 46 13.89 -3.27 -5.83
CA ILE A 46 14.39 -4.22 -4.83
C ILE A 46 14.91 -5.50 -5.50
N LEU A 47 14.19 -6.02 -6.50
CA LEU A 47 14.59 -7.24 -7.20
C LEU A 47 15.78 -7.04 -8.15
N ALA A 48 15.96 -5.83 -8.66
CA ALA A 48 17.09 -5.46 -9.51
C ALA A 48 18.34 -5.07 -8.71
N ALA A 49 18.22 -4.87 -7.40
CA ALA A 49 19.34 -4.52 -6.55
C ALA A 49 20.42 -5.60 -6.56
N GLU A 50 21.68 -5.18 -6.69
CA GLU A 50 22.80 -6.08 -6.55
C GLU A 50 22.85 -6.65 -5.11
N PRO A 51 23.20 -7.94 -4.94
CA PRO A 51 23.39 -8.50 -3.61
C PRO A 51 24.40 -7.68 -2.81
N MET A 52 24.01 -7.25 -1.62
CA MET A 52 24.86 -6.51 -0.71
C MET A 52 25.38 -7.42 0.40
N ASP A 53 26.62 -7.20 0.81
CA ASP A 53 27.16 -7.84 2.01
C ASP A 53 26.40 -7.32 3.24
N LEU A 54 25.88 -8.25 4.02
CA LEU A 54 25.15 -7.96 5.26
C LEU A 54 25.90 -8.55 6.45
N PRO A 55 25.77 -7.92 7.65
CA PRO A 55 26.25 -8.52 8.87
C PRO A 55 25.65 -9.92 9.08
N SER A 56 26.46 -10.84 9.60
CA SER A 56 26.01 -12.21 9.88
C SER A 56 24.95 -12.29 10.98
N ASP A 57 24.92 -11.29 11.88
CA ASP A 57 23.90 -11.16 12.94
C ASP A 57 22.90 -10.04 12.58
N PRO A 58 21.60 -10.35 12.43
CA PRO A 58 20.56 -9.35 12.21
C PRO A 58 20.49 -8.25 13.28
N THR A 59 20.95 -8.52 14.50
CA THR A 59 20.99 -7.55 15.61
C THR A 59 21.97 -6.42 15.33
N ASP A 60 23.09 -6.74 14.67
CA ASP A 60 24.10 -5.76 14.27
C ASP A 60 23.57 -4.86 13.16
N LEU A 61 22.91 -5.43 12.15
CA LEU A 61 22.26 -4.67 11.09
C LEU A 61 21.22 -3.69 11.66
N ARG A 62 20.42 -4.14 12.64
CA ARG A 62 19.44 -3.26 13.29
C ARG A 62 20.13 -2.07 13.98
N ARG A 63 21.21 -2.31 14.72
CA ARG A 63 21.97 -1.25 15.40
C ARG A 63 22.53 -0.23 14.40
N GLU A 64 23.11 -0.69 13.29
CA GLU A 64 23.62 0.18 12.23
C GLU A 64 22.51 1.07 11.62
N LEU A 65 21.32 0.51 11.39
CA LEU A 65 20.17 1.27 10.87
C LEU A 65 19.68 2.31 11.88
N ASP A 66 19.61 1.97 13.16
CA ASP A 66 19.22 2.89 14.22
C ASP A 66 20.22 4.05 14.33
N GLU A 67 21.53 3.77 14.27
CA GLU A 67 22.60 4.79 14.25
C GLU A 67 22.50 5.72 13.03
N ALA A 68 22.28 5.17 11.84
CA ALA A 68 22.14 5.96 10.62
C ALA A 68 20.89 6.86 10.66
N PHE A 69 19.80 6.38 11.24
CA PHE A 69 18.56 7.13 11.38
C PHE A 69 18.73 8.33 12.33
N GLU A 70 19.38 8.13 13.48
CA GLU A 70 19.67 9.20 14.43
C GLU A 70 20.68 10.22 13.88
N SER A 71 21.64 9.79 13.05
CA SER A 71 22.61 10.69 12.41
C SER A 71 22.02 11.56 11.29
N THR A 72 20.85 11.18 10.74
CA THR A 72 20.18 11.92 9.66
C THR A 72 19.24 13.00 10.21
N ARG A 73 19.06 13.08 11.53
CA ARG A 73 18.15 13.96 12.23
C ARG A 73 18.86 15.17 12.85
#